data_AF-A0A9D3UF05-F1
#
_entry.id   AF-A0A9D3UF05-F1
#
_cell.length_a   1.000
_cell.length_b   1.000
_cell.length_c   1.000
_cell.angle_alpha   90.00
_cell.angle_beta   90.00
_cell.angle_gamma   90.00
#
_symmetry.space_group_name_H-M   'P 1'
#
loop_
_entity.id
_entity.type
_entity.pdbx_description
1 polymer ?
#
loop_
_entity_poly.entity_id
_entity_poly.type
_entity_poly.pdbx_seq_one_letter_code
_entity_poly.pdbx_strand_id
1 'polypeptide(L)'
;MLQLIALVCCWGAACLRCSKWMKSIRAMWSEYIKRGIEADNIQSLYKKVHAAIRADLTAKKTEKEPPKQHKRFNLKKLTYEERKAKLIERLHTLNAAAGADSKEED
;
A
#
# COMPACT_ATOMS: atom_id res chain seq x y z
N MET A 1 -12.61 38.69 31.74
CA MET A 1 -12.76 37.26 31.34
C MET A 1 -12.62 37.02 29.84
N LEU A 2 -13.20 37.85 28.95
CA LEU A 2 -13.10 37.66 27.49
C LEU A 2 -11.67 37.75 26.90
N GLN A 3 -10.79 38.59 27.44
CA GLN A 3 -9.39 38.70 26.96
C GLN A 3 -8.52 37.47 27.28
N LEU A 4 -8.83 36.72 28.35
CA LEU A 4 -8.12 35.48 28.69
C LEU A 4 -8.50 34.31 27.77
N ILE A 5 -9.74 34.27 27.27
CA ILE A 5 -10.20 33.24 26.33
C ILE A 5 -9.53 33.42 24.95
N ALA A 6 -9.35 34.66 24.50
CA ALA A 6 -8.69 34.96 23.23
C ALA A 6 -7.21 34.52 23.19
N LEU A 7 -6.47 34.65 24.30
CA LEU A 7 -5.08 34.20 24.41
C LEU A 7 -4.96 32.66 24.37
N VAL A 8 -5.91 31.92 24.96
CA VAL A 8 -5.93 30.45 24.91
C VAL A 8 -6.30 29.94 23.50
N CYS A 9 -7.23 30.61 22.81
CA CYS A 9 -7.62 30.24 21.44
C CYS A 9 -6.52 30.52 20.40
N CYS A 10 -5.77 31.62 20.50
CA CYS A 10 -4.66 31.91 19.58
C CYS A 10 -3.46 30.96 19.78
N TRP A 11 -3.17 30.52 21.00
CA TRP A 11 -2.12 29.54 21.27
C TRP A 11 -2.49 28.12 20.81
N GLY A 12 -3.77 27.73 20.96
CA GLY A 12 -4.27 26.42 20.52
C GLY A 12 -4.23 26.22 18.99
N ALA A 13 -4.57 27.23 18.21
CA ALA A 13 -4.56 27.15 16.74
C ALA A 13 -3.13 27.06 16.15
N ALA A 14 -2.17 27.81 16.72
CA ALA A 14 -0.76 27.71 16.35
C ALA A 14 -0.16 26.33 16.71
N CYS A 15 -0.58 25.75 17.85
CA CYS A 15 -0.19 24.41 18.28
C CYS A 15 -0.72 23.30 17.35
N LEU A 16 -1.95 23.44 16.82
CA LEU A 16 -2.50 22.48 15.85
C LEU A 16 -1.74 22.51 14.51
N ARG A 17 -1.33 23.68 14.04
CA ARG A 17 -0.56 23.77 12.78
C ARG A 17 0.87 23.24 12.92
N CYS A 18 1.52 23.54 14.05
CA CYS A 18 2.84 22.99 14.40
C CYS A 18 2.80 21.45 14.52
N SER A 19 1.79 20.90 15.20
CA SER A 19 1.63 19.45 15.35
C SER A 19 1.28 18.74 14.03
N LYS A 20 0.46 19.35 13.16
CA LYS A 20 0.19 18.83 11.81
C LYS A 20 1.47 18.82 10.96
N TRP A 21 2.25 19.88 11.01
CA TRP A 21 3.53 20.01 10.30
C TRP A 21 4.55 18.98 10.80
N MET A 22 4.65 18.79 12.11
CA MET A 22 5.56 17.80 12.71
C MET A 22 5.21 16.36 12.36
N LYS A 23 3.92 16.04 12.28
CA LYS A 23 3.45 14.73 11.78
C LYS A 23 3.84 14.51 10.32
N SER A 24 3.77 15.56 9.48
CA SER A 24 4.17 15.50 8.07
C SER A 24 5.67 15.21 7.90
N ILE A 25 6.52 15.89 8.66
CA ILE A 25 7.98 15.65 8.65
C ILE A 25 8.28 14.23 9.15
N ARG A 26 7.67 13.80 10.26
CA ARG A 26 7.87 12.43 10.75
C ARG A 26 7.47 11.36 9.73
N ALA A 27 6.38 11.59 8.99
CA ALA A 27 5.93 10.67 7.94
C ALA A 27 6.91 10.63 6.76
N MET A 28 7.31 11.80 6.24
CA MET A 28 8.21 11.92 5.10
C MET A 28 9.61 11.36 5.38
N TRP A 29 10.09 11.54 6.62
CA TRP A 29 11.44 11.14 7.03
C TRP A 29 11.46 9.85 7.86
N SER A 30 10.37 9.08 7.87
CA SER A 30 10.23 7.86 8.67
C SER A 30 11.34 6.84 8.41
N GLU A 31 11.75 6.64 7.16
CA GLU A 31 12.84 5.72 6.80
C GLU A 31 14.22 6.21 7.25
N TYR A 32 14.44 7.53 7.25
CA TYR A 32 15.70 8.13 7.74
C TYR A 32 15.80 7.96 9.26
N ILE A 33 14.69 8.16 9.98
CA ILE A 33 14.61 7.93 11.42
C ILE A 33 14.86 6.45 11.75
N LYS A 34 14.25 5.51 11.01
CA LYS A 34 14.48 4.06 11.20
C LYS A 34 15.94 3.65 10.98
N ARG A 35 16.65 4.33 10.08
CA ARG A 35 18.06 4.07 9.74
C ARG A 35 19.04 4.87 10.59
N GLY A 36 18.58 5.73 11.49
CA GLY A 36 19.42 6.58 12.33
C GLY A 36 20.20 7.65 11.56
N ILE A 37 19.66 8.13 10.43
CA ILE A 37 20.31 9.16 9.61
C ILE A 37 19.77 10.52 10.02
N GLU A 38 20.61 11.28 10.72
CA GLU A 38 20.34 12.68 11.09
C GLU A 38 20.70 13.66 9.96
N ALA A 39 20.18 14.89 10.05
CA ALA A 39 20.35 15.91 9.02
C ALA A 39 21.84 16.22 8.72
N ASP A 40 22.68 16.26 9.76
CA ASP A 40 24.10 16.60 9.64
C ASP A 40 24.92 15.48 8.97
N ASN A 41 24.46 14.23 9.10
CA ASN A 41 25.18 13.06 8.60
C ASN A 41 25.02 12.84 7.09
N ILE A 42 24.04 13.49 6.44
CA ILE A 42 23.71 13.32 5.02
C ILE A 42 24.90 13.70 4.11
N GLN A 43 25.57 14.81 4.40
CA GLN A 43 26.72 15.26 3.60
C GLN A 43 27.88 14.26 3.65
N SER A 44 28.14 13.69 4.84
CA SER A 44 29.20 12.71 5.04
C SER A 44 28.92 11.42 4.26
N LEU A 45 27.66 10.99 4.19
CA LEU A 45 27.22 9.81 3.46
C LEU A 45 27.43 9.97 1.95
N TYR A 46 27.02 11.11 1.37
CA TYR A 46 27.21 11.35 -0.06
C TYR A 46 28.69 11.33 -0.46
N LYS A 47 29.59 11.96 0.31
CA LYS A 47 31.03 11.94 0.03
C LYS A 47 31.59 10.50 0.02
N LYS A 48 31.19 9.67 0.97
CA LYS A 48 31.56 8.25 1.04
C LYS A 48 31.03 7.47 -0.16
N VAL A 49 29.77 7.68 -0.53
CA VAL A 49 29.14 7.03 -1.70
C VAL A 49 29.86 7.44 -2.99
N HIS A 50 30.19 8.71 -3.17
CA HIS A 50 30.94 9.17 -4.35
C HIS A 50 32.35 8.58 -4.41
N ALA A 51 33.05 8.42 -3.29
CA ALA A 51 34.35 7.74 -3.26
C ALA A 51 34.22 6.26 -3.68
N ALA A 52 33.18 5.56 -3.20
CA ALA A 52 32.92 4.17 -3.56
C ALA A 52 32.56 4.00 -5.06
N ILE A 53 31.72 4.87 -5.63
CA ILE A 53 31.35 4.82 -7.05
C ILE A 53 32.56 5.09 -7.95
N ARG A 54 33.48 5.97 -7.54
CA ARG A 54 34.72 6.23 -8.29
C ARG A 54 35.68 5.04 -8.29
N ALA A 55 35.70 4.25 -7.22
CA ALA A 55 36.52 3.06 -7.11
C ALA A 55 35.96 1.91 -7.96
N ASP A 56 34.66 1.62 -7.85
CA ASP A 56 34.01 0.49 -8.51
C ASP A 56 32.81 0.95 -9.36
N LEU A 57 33.02 1.08 -10.68
CA LEU A 57 31.96 1.43 -11.62
C LEU A 57 31.11 0.23 -12.09
N THR A 58 31.35 -0.97 -11.55
CA THR A 58 30.67 -2.19 -12.00
C THR A 58 29.28 -2.33 -11.38
N ALA A 59 28.25 -2.41 -12.22
CA ALA A 59 26.89 -2.71 -11.77
C ALA A 59 26.79 -4.18 -11.32
N LYS A 60 26.71 -4.43 -10.00
CA LYS A 60 26.49 -5.77 -9.45
C LYS A 60 25.08 -6.24 -9.82
N LYS A 61 24.97 -7.14 -10.80
CA LYS A 61 23.71 -7.84 -11.10
C LYS A 61 23.42 -8.80 -9.96
N THR A 62 22.19 -8.79 -9.46
CA THR A 62 21.78 -9.79 -8.48
C THR A 62 21.58 -11.11 -9.21
N GLU A 63 22.36 -12.13 -8.85
CA GLU A 63 22.15 -13.52 -9.25
C GLU A 63 20.93 -14.04 -8.51
N LYS A 64 19.75 -13.62 -8.96
CA LYS A 64 18.50 -14.23 -8.52
C LYS A 64 18.49 -15.63 -9.12
N GLU A 65 18.61 -16.64 -8.27
CA GLU A 65 18.44 -18.02 -8.72
C GLU A 65 17.13 -18.13 -9.51
N PRO A 66 17.15 -18.73 -10.71
CA PRO A 66 15.93 -18.94 -11.46
C PRO A 66 14.96 -19.76 -10.58
N PRO A 67 13.69 -19.35 -10.43
CA PRO A 67 12.76 -20.04 -9.57
C PRO A 67 12.66 -21.51 -10.00
N LYS A 68 12.97 -22.43 -9.09
CA LYS A 68 13.05 -23.90 -9.34
C LYS A 68 11.79 -24.47 -9.99
N GLN A 69 10.64 -23.86 -9.75
CA GLN A 69 9.38 -24.16 -10.44
C GLN A 69 8.63 -22.84 -10.71
N HIS A 70 8.25 -22.61 -11.97
CA HIS A 70 7.45 -21.44 -12.33
C HIS A 70 6.06 -21.55 -11.70
N LYS A 71 5.80 -20.73 -10.67
CA LYS A 71 4.48 -20.63 -10.05
C LYS A 71 3.52 -19.94 -11.01
N ARG A 72 2.40 -20.60 -11.31
CA ARG A 72 1.30 -19.99 -12.06
C ARG A 72 0.40 -19.24 -11.08
N PHE A 73 0.41 -17.90 -11.15
CA PHE A 73 -0.41 -17.04 -10.27
C PHE A 73 -1.88 -16.92 -10.72
N ASN A 74 -2.15 -17.09 -12.02
CA ASN A 74 -3.50 -17.01 -12.59
C ASN A 74 -4.17 -18.39 -12.61
N LEU A 75 -5.49 -18.45 -12.42
CA LEU A 75 -6.27 -19.68 -12.53
C LEU A 75 -6.15 -20.31 -13.93
N LYS A 76 -6.28 -21.64 -14.02
CA LYS A 76 -6.38 -22.36 -15.29
C LYS A 76 -7.65 -21.94 -16.02
N LYS A 77 -7.58 -21.80 -17.36
CA LYS A 77 -8.78 -21.53 -18.15
C LYS A 77 -9.74 -22.70 -17.97
N LEU A 78 -10.98 -22.39 -17.63
CA LEU A 78 -12.04 -23.39 -17.48
C LEU A 78 -12.26 -24.09 -18.82
N THR A 79 -12.37 -25.42 -18.79
CA THR A 79 -12.64 -26.22 -19.99
C THR A 79 -14.08 -25.97 -20.49
N TYR A 80 -14.40 -26.45 -21.69
CA TYR A 80 -15.73 -26.24 -22.28
C TYR A 80 -16.85 -26.90 -21.47
N GLU A 81 -16.64 -28.12 -21.00
CA GLU A 81 -17.63 -28.87 -20.21
C GLU A 81 -17.87 -28.25 -18.83
N GLU A 82 -16.81 -27.79 -18.17
CA GLU A 82 -16.93 -27.06 -16.90
C GLU A 82 -17.63 -25.69 -17.08
N ARG A 83 -17.46 -25.02 -18.22
CA ARG A 83 -18.23 -23.78 -18.55
C ARG A 83 -19.71 -24.08 -18.74
N LYS A 84 -20.05 -25.20 -19.41
CA LYS A 84 -21.45 -25.64 -19.55
C LYS A 84 -22.06 -25.99 -18.20
N ALA A 85 -21.35 -26.74 -17.36
CA ALA A 85 -21.84 -27.11 -16.04
C ALA A 85 -22.18 -25.87 -15.19
N LYS A 86 -21.29 -24.87 -15.15
CA LYS A 86 -21.57 -23.59 -14.46
C LYS A 86 -22.75 -22.84 -15.06
N LEU A 87 -22.97 -22.93 -16.37
CA LEU A 87 -24.12 -22.30 -17.02
C LEU A 87 -25.42 -23.01 -16.63
N ILE A 88 -25.42 -24.35 -16.61
CA ILE A 88 -26.57 -25.16 -16.20
C ILE A 88 -26.90 -24.91 -14.72
N GLU A 89 -25.90 -24.91 -13.84
CA GLU A 89 -26.06 -24.57 -12.42
C GLU A 89 -26.66 -23.17 -12.23
N ARG A 90 -26.19 -22.18 -12.99
CA ARG A 90 -26.73 -20.81 -12.98
C ARG A 90 -28.16 -20.75 -13.48
N LEU A 91 -28.50 -21.49 -14.54
CA LEU A 91 -29.87 -21.54 -15.06
C LEU A 91 -30.82 -22.22 -14.09
N HIS A 92 -30.40 -23.34 -13.49
CA HIS A 92 -31.21 -24.05 -12.50
C HIS A 92 -31.50 -23.16 -11.28
N THR A 93 -30.49 -22.44 -10.79
CA THR A 93 -30.67 -21.48 -9.68
C THR A 93 -31.59 -20.31 -10.06
N LEU A 94 -31.46 -19.76 -11.26
CA LEU A 94 -32.35 -18.69 -11.74
C LEU A 94 -33.81 -19.15 -11.89
N ASN A 95 -34.02 -20.35 -12.44
CA ASN A 95 -35.36 -20.93 -12.59
C ASN A 95 -35.98 -21.28 -11.24
N ALA A 96 -35.19 -21.81 -10.29
CA ALA A 96 -35.65 -22.08 -8.94
C ALA A 96 -36.00 -20.79 -8.18
N ALA A 97 -35.23 -19.71 -8.38
CA ALA A 97 -35.53 -18.40 -7.80
C ALA A 97 -36.80 -17.77 -8.41
N ALA A 98 -36.98 -17.86 -9.73
CA ALA A 98 -38.17 -17.35 -10.41
C ALA A 98 -39.46 -18.12 -10.05
N GLY A 99 -39.35 -19.42 -9.76
CA GLY A 99 -40.48 -20.23 -9.30
C GLY A 99 -40.86 -20.04 -7.83
N ALA A 100 -40.04 -19.35 -7.04
CA ALA A 100 -40.33 -19.04 -5.64
C ALA A 100 -41.20 -17.78 -5.48
N ASP A 101 -41.17 -16.85 -6.45
CA ASP A 101 -41.99 -15.61 -6.46
C ASP A 101 -43.45 -15.86 -6.91
N SER A 102 -43.81 -17.06 -7.35
CA SER A 102 -45.15 -17.39 -7.86
C SER A 102 -45.94 -18.36 -6.96
N LYS A 103 -45.63 -18.46 -5.66
CA LYS A 103 -46.18 -19.45 -4.72
C LYS A 103 -46.79 -18.83 -3.45
N GLU A 104 -47.26 -17.58 -3.52
CA GLU A 104 -47.96 -16.90 -2.44
C GLU A 104 -49.28 -16.30 -2.97
N GLU A 105 -50.21 -17.16 -3.40
CA GLU A 105 -51.64 -16.88 -3.58
C GLU A 105 -52.37 -18.23 -3.75
N ASP A 106 -52.80 -18.80 -2.62
CA ASP A 106 -54.00 -19.65 -2.43
C ASP A 106 -54.15 -20.01 -0.94
#